data_AF-A0A4R8VKG1-F1
#
_entry.id   AF-A0A4R8VKG1-F1
#
_cell.length_a   1.000
_cell.length_b   1.000
_cell.length_c   1.000
_cell.angle_alpha   90.00
_cell.angle_beta   90.00
_cell.angle_gamma   90.00
#
_symmetry.space_group_name_H-M   'P 1'
#
loop_
_entity.id
_entity.type
_entity.pdbx_description
1 polymer ?
#
loop_
_entity_poly.entity_id
_entity_poly.type
_entity_poly.pdbx_seq_one_letter_code
_entity_poly.pdbx_strand_id
1 'polypeptide(L)'
;MKTSLKITIMGMHYTPELTGNAPYTTALAEGLVTIGHSARVITAHPHYPEWRIREGYGRFTSHENINGVPVTRLRHYEVFNAATIALTA
;
A
#
# COMPACT_ATOMS: atom_id res chain seq x y z
N MET A 1 17.43 -27.24 5.82
CA MET A 1 17.06 -26.24 4.79
C MET A 1 16.00 -25.32 5.36
N LYS A 2 16.19 -24.00 5.30
CA LYS A 2 15.13 -23.04 5.67
C LYS A 2 14.14 -22.98 4.51
N THR A 3 12.88 -23.34 4.73
CA THR A 3 11.86 -23.32 3.67
C THR A 3 11.62 -21.88 3.22
N SER A 4 11.78 -21.59 1.93
CA SER A 4 11.42 -20.29 1.38
C SER A 4 9.94 -20.27 0.99
N LEU A 5 9.19 -19.31 1.52
CA LEU A 5 7.76 -19.15 1.27
C LEU A 5 7.53 -18.13 0.15
N LYS A 6 6.41 -18.28 -0.57
CA LYS A 6 5.88 -17.28 -1.51
C LYS A 6 4.65 -16.63 -0.89
N ILE A 7 4.74 -15.33 -0.60
CA ILE A 7 3.76 -14.61 0.20
C ILE A 7 3.26 -13.40 -0.59
N THR A 8 1.94 -13.26 -0.67
CA THR A 8 1.28 -12.05 -1.17
C THR A 8 0.57 -11.37 -0.02
N ILE A 9 0.96 -10.13 0.26
CA ILE A 9 0.30 -9.27 1.24
C ILE A 9 -0.63 -8.35 0.46
N MET A 10 -1.92 -8.34 0.81
CA MET A 10 -2.91 -7.46 0.20
C MET A 10 -3.54 -6.58 1.27
N GLY A 11 -3.57 -5.27 1.03
CA GLY A 11 -4.15 -4.32 1.97
C GLY A 11 -4.16 -2.90 1.42
N MET A 12 -4.95 -2.02 2.05
CA MET A 12 -5.15 -0.64 1.57
C MET A 12 -3.98 0.30 1.85
N HIS A 13 -3.19 0.00 2.89
CA HIS A 13 -2.20 0.92 3.43
C HIS A 13 -0.80 0.33 3.34
N TYR A 14 0.12 1.08 2.73
CA TYR A 14 1.52 0.74 2.59
C TYR A 14 2.36 2.02 2.54
N THR A 15 3.68 1.93 2.72
CA THR A 15 4.56 3.10 2.51
C THR A 15 4.29 3.73 1.12
N PRO A 16 4.26 5.07 0.98
CA PRO A 16 4.77 6.12 1.88
C PRO A 16 3.77 6.66 2.93
N GLU A 17 2.68 5.96 3.23
CA GLU A 17 1.81 6.37 4.34
C GLU A 17 2.52 6.15 5.69
N LEU A 18 2.55 7.20 6.53
CA LEU A 18 3.33 7.21 7.78
C LEU A 18 2.55 6.71 8.99
N THR A 19 1.24 6.51 8.84
CA THR A 19 0.29 6.30 9.92
C THR A 19 -0.59 5.08 9.65
N GLY A 20 -1.34 4.66 10.67
CA GLY A 20 -2.25 3.51 10.57
C GLY A 20 -1.50 2.19 10.37
N ASN A 21 -1.99 1.36 9.45
CA ASN A 21 -1.44 0.01 9.23
C ASN A 21 -0.18 0.01 8.35
N ALA A 22 0.07 1.07 7.58
CA ALA A 22 1.13 1.11 6.58
C ALA A 22 2.53 0.81 7.12
N PRO A 23 3.00 1.36 8.27
CA PRO A 23 4.33 1.06 8.79
C PRO A 23 4.48 -0.42 9.16
N TYR A 24 3.45 -1.03 9.75
CA TYR A 24 3.49 -2.45 10.14
C TYR A 24 3.50 -3.38 8.94
N THR A 25 2.65 -3.11 7.93
CA THR A 25 2.62 -3.89 6.69
C THR A 25 3.94 -3.77 5.92
N THR A 26 4.54 -2.58 5.92
CA THR A 26 5.87 -2.34 5.30
C THR A 26 6.95 -3.13 6.02
N ALA A 27 7.05 -3.01 7.35
CA ALA A 27 8.04 -3.73 8.14
C ALA A 27 7.90 -5.26 8.03
N LEU A 28 6.66 -5.77 7.97
CA LEU A 28 6.41 -7.19 7.74
C LEU A 28 6.91 -7.64 6.36
N ALA A 29 6.56 -6.92 5.30
CA ALA A 29 6.93 -7.29 3.94
C ALA A 29 8.45 -7.29 3.74
N GLU A 30 9.10 -6.21 4.19
CA GLU A 30 10.56 -6.08 4.13
C GLU A 30 11.27 -7.10 5.02
N GLY A 31 10.74 -7.35 6.22
CA GLY A 31 11.24 -8.37 7.12
C GLY A 31 11.20 -9.77 6.51
N LEU A 32 10.10 -10.12 5.84
CA LEU A 32 9.95 -11.41 5.14
C LEU A 32 10.98 -11.57 4.01
N VAL A 33 11.19 -10.53 3.20
CA VAL A 33 12.24 -10.53 2.16
C VAL A 33 13.62 -10.69 2.80
N THR A 34 13.90 -9.93 3.85
CA THR A 34 15.19 -9.92 4.55
C THR A 34 15.54 -11.30 5.12
N ILE A 35 14.56 -12.06 5.64
CA ILE A 35 14.81 -13.40 6.19
C ILE A 35 14.81 -14.54 5.15
N GLY A 36 14.73 -14.20 3.85
CA GLY A 36 14.91 -15.13 2.72
C GLY A 36 13.61 -15.67 2.10
N HIS A 37 12.46 -15.04 2.38
CA HIS A 37 11.20 -15.38 1.73
C HIS A 37 10.93 -14.48 0.51
N SER A 38 10.12 -14.99 -0.43
CA SER A 38 9.62 -14.21 -1.55
C SER A 38 8.31 -13.54 -1.15
N ALA A 39 8.33 -12.26 -0.78
CA ALA A 39 7.13 -11.50 -0.47
C ALA A 39 6.85 -10.43 -1.53
N ARG A 40 5.56 -10.19 -1.82
CA ARG A 40 5.09 -9.07 -2.64
C ARG A 40 3.87 -8.41 -2.01
N VAL A 41 3.61 -7.17 -2.39
CA VAL A 41 2.48 -6.38 -1.89
C VAL A 41 1.55 -5.98 -3.04
N ILE A 42 0.24 -6.08 -2.80
CA ILE A 42 -0.80 -5.48 -3.63
C ILE A 42 -1.54 -4.47 -2.74
N THR A 43 -1.52 -3.20 -3.13
CA THR A 43 -2.04 -2.13 -2.29
C THR A 43 -2.70 -1.02 -3.09
N ALA A 44 -3.29 -0.06 -2.39
CA ALA A 44 -3.87 1.12 -3.00
C ALA A 44 -2.78 2.15 -3.35
N HIS A 45 -3.17 3.19 -4.09
CA HIS A 45 -2.36 4.40 -4.13
C HIS A 45 -2.37 5.09 -2.75
N PRO A 46 -1.25 5.69 -2.32
CA PRO A 46 -1.19 6.37 -1.03
C PRO A 46 -2.17 7.54 -1.02
N HIS A 47 -3.00 7.57 0.01
CA HIS A 47 -4.12 8.50 0.13
C HIS A 47 -4.40 8.93 1.58
N TYR A 48 -3.97 8.12 2.54
CA TYR A 48 -4.12 8.40 3.96
C TYR A 48 -2.96 9.30 4.46
N PRO A 49 -3.20 10.23 5.40
CA PRO A 49 -4.46 10.52 6.11
C PRO A 49 -5.43 11.48 5.40
N GLU A 50 -5.04 12.07 4.27
CA GLU A 50 -5.81 13.14 3.61
C GLU A 50 -7.06 12.65 2.86
N TRP A 51 -7.26 11.34 2.76
CA TRP A 51 -8.27 10.68 1.93
C TRP A 51 -8.24 11.15 0.47
N ARG A 52 -7.02 11.43 -0.01
CA ARG A 52 -6.77 11.93 -1.36
C ARG A 52 -5.51 11.31 -1.90
N ILE A 53 -5.61 10.65 -3.06
CA ILE A 53 -4.45 10.09 -3.76
C ILE A 53 -3.36 11.17 -3.89
N ARG A 54 -2.17 10.86 -3.38
CA ARG A 54 -1.04 11.79 -3.38
C ARG A 54 -0.58 12.12 -4.80
N GLU A 55 0.02 13.30 -4.96
CA GLU A 55 0.60 13.72 -6.22
C GLU A 55 1.64 12.71 -6.73
N GLY A 56 1.67 12.46 -8.04
CA GLY A 56 2.50 11.43 -8.67
C GLY A 56 1.89 10.02 -8.67
N TYR A 57 0.79 9.80 -7.95
CA TYR A 57 0.03 8.54 -7.91
C TYR A 57 -1.31 8.64 -8.66
N GLY A 58 -2.06 7.52 -8.75
CA GLY A 58 -3.43 7.51 -9.29
C GLY A 58 -3.60 6.91 -10.70
N ARG A 59 -2.55 6.31 -11.27
CA ARG A 59 -2.70 5.44 -12.45
C ARG A 59 -3.61 4.25 -12.12
N PHE A 60 -4.33 3.69 -13.09
CA PHE A 60 -5.15 2.49 -12.85
C PHE A 60 -4.36 1.36 -12.18
N THR A 61 -3.14 1.13 -12.67
CA THR A 61 -2.15 0.23 -12.08
C THR A 61 -0.78 0.88 -12.12
N SER A 62 0.01 0.74 -11.05
CA SER A 62 1.45 1.01 -11.07
C SER A 62 2.22 -0.14 -10.40
N HIS A 63 3.50 -0.23 -10.74
CA HIS A 63 4.41 -1.19 -10.15
C HIS A 63 5.63 -0.45 -9.61
N GLU A 64 6.02 -0.79 -8.39
CA GLU A 64 7.16 -0.23 -7.69
C GLU A 64 7.98 -1.38 -7.08
N ASN A 65 9.26 -1.14 -6.81
CA ASN A 65 10.06 -2.02 -5.97
C ASN A 65 10.55 -1.18 -4.79
N ILE A 66 10.12 -1.53 -3.58
CA ILE A 66 10.44 -0.80 -2.36
C ILE A 66 11.24 -1.74 -1.48
N ASN A 67 12.52 -1.43 -1.28
CA ASN A 67 13.45 -2.21 -0.44
C ASN A 67 13.46 -3.72 -0.77
N GLY A 68 13.39 -4.07 -2.05
CA GLY A 68 13.38 -5.46 -2.53
C GLY A 68 12.00 -6.12 -2.53
N VAL A 69 10.94 -5.41 -2.09
CA VAL A 69 9.55 -5.86 -2.14
C VAL A 69 8.90 -5.38 -3.44
N PRO A 70 8.45 -6.26 -4.34
CA PRO A 70 7.60 -5.88 -5.46
C PRO A 70 6.23 -5.40 -4.97
N VAL A 71 5.85 -4.19 -5.34
CA VAL A 71 4.58 -3.55 -4.96
C VAL A 71 3.77 -3.29 -6.22
N THR A 72 2.53 -3.78 -6.25
CA THR A 72 1.53 -3.37 -7.23
C THR A 72 0.56 -2.42 -6.56
N ARG A 73 0.38 -1.22 -7.11
CA ARG A 73 -0.68 -0.31 -6.69
C ARG A 73 -1.84 -0.35 -7.65
N LEU A 74 -3.04 -0.40 -7.10
CA LEU A 74 -4.28 -0.36 -7.86
C LEU A 74 -5.06 0.90 -7.48
N ARG A 75 -5.68 1.52 -8.47
CA ARG A 75 -6.62 2.62 -8.23
C ARG A 75 -7.86 2.08 -7.55
N HIS A 76 -8.16 2.62 -6.38
CA HIS A 76 -9.42 2.42 -5.67
C HIS A 76 -10.30 3.68 -5.76
N TYR A 77 -11.55 3.50 -5.39
CA TYR A 77 -12.49 4.61 -5.27
C TYR A 77 -12.36 5.23 -3.87
N GLU A 78 -12.06 6.52 -3.82
CA GLU A 78 -12.09 7.32 -2.59
C GLU A 78 -13.47 7.91 -2.40
N VAL A 79 -14.03 7.76 -1.19
CA VAL A 79 -15.36 8.31 -0.86
C VAL A 79 -15.31 9.80 -0.50
N PHE A 80 -14.11 10.38 -0.36
CA PHE A 80 -13.92 11.80 -0.04
C PHE A 80 -14.01 12.68 -1.28
N ASN A 81 -15.23 12.95 -1.73
CA ASN A 81 -15.50 14.17 -2.48
C ASN A 81 -15.97 15.24 -1.47
N ALA A 82 -15.51 16.48 -1.62
CA ALA A 82 -15.91 17.58 -0.74
C ALA A 82 -17.42 17.87 -0.77
N ALA A 83 -18.13 17.48 -1.82
CA ALA A 83 -19.59 17.58 -1.92
C ALA A 83 -20.36 16.56 -1.04
N THR A 84 -19.75 15.46 -0.58
CA THR A 84 -20.42 14.50 0.31
C THR A 84 -20.53 15.01 1.74
N ILE A 85 -19.58 15.82 2.21
CA ILE A 85 -19.63 16.42 3.56
C ILE A 85 -20.55 17.66 3.58
N ALA A 86 -20.62 18.42 2.48
CA ALA A 86 -21.48 19.60 2.38
C ALA A 86 -22.99 19.28 2.45
N LEU A 87 -23.40 18.01 2.32
CA LEU A 87 -24.79 17.57 2.46
C LEU A 87 -25.15 17.10 3.88
N THR A 88 -24.18 17.04 4.79
CA THR A 88 -24.38 16.58 6.17
C THR A 88 -23.89 17.58 7.23
N ALA A 89 -23.65 18.84 6.85
CA ALA A 89 -23.28 19.94 7.74
C ALA A 89 -24.36 21.03 7.72
#